data_AF-A0AAW8JFB6-F1
#
_entry.id   AF-A0AAW8JFB6-F1
#
_cell.length_a   1.000
_cell.length_b   1.000
_cell.length_c   1.000
_cell.angle_alpha   90.00
_cell.angle_beta   90.00
_cell.angle_gamma   90.00
#
_symmetry.space_group_name_H-M   'P 1'
#
loop_
_entity.id
_entity.type
_entity.pdbx_description
1 polymer ?
#
loop_
_entity_poly.entity_id
_entity_poly.type
_entity_poly.pdbx_seq_one_letter_code
_entity_poly.pdbx_strand_id
1 'polypeptide(L)'
;MKIHNKIVCLFAVFLTLTACNKSQDKKTAASDTGQISENERLQYQKWREKNAVQLDEYYQYISSKIKDAPEPYYLVYTGHSMPKKCEEFRYAIPPKEDWSHLVKSLKVIEQLREQGVFKQYRIISTYRSPEMNTCVRGAKKSKHMANFAVDFKIIDQDADLDKNHQKTTQQLCEFWRKKGPKLNMGLGIYPRHIYHIDTAAFRTWGGNYKSDSSPCMQK
;
A
#
# COMPACT_ATOMS: atom_id res chain seq x y z
N MET A 1 -87.66 20.03 34.70
CA MET A 1 -87.43 20.73 33.41
C MET A 1 -86.04 21.35 33.43
N LYS A 2 -85.32 21.27 32.31
CA LYS A 2 -83.95 21.78 32.02
C LYS A 2 -82.78 20.82 32.29
N ILE A 3 -82.49 20.06 31.23
CA ILE A 3 -81.20 19.50 30.81
C ILE A 3 -80.12 20.59 30.90
N HIS A 4 -78.91 20.26 31.34
CA HIS A 4 -77.66 20.83 30.80
C HIS A 4 -76.52 19.80 30.88
N ASN A 5 -76.02 19.46 29.69
CA ASN A 5 -74.80 18.73 29.40
C ASN A 5 -73.59 19.39 30.08
N LYS A 6 -72.71 18.59 30.70
CA LYS A 6 -71.28 18.90 30.74
C LYS A 6 -70.45 17.65 30.51
N ILE A 7 -69.91 17.63 29.30
CA ILE A 7 -68.80 16.83 28.81
C ILE A 7 -67.58 17.07 29.72
N VAL A 8 -66.94 16.01 30.17
CA VAL A 8 -65.56 16.07 30.69
C VAL A 8 -64.75 14.95 30.04
N CYS A 9 -63.67 15.39 29.40
CA CYS A 9 -62.81 14.67 28.49
C CYS A 9 -62.04 13.51 29.12
N LEU A 10 -61.97 12.40 28.38
CA LEU A 10 -60.91 11.39 28.50
C LEU A 10 -59.55 12.05 28.19
N PHE A 11 -58.64 12.07 29.15
CA PHE A 11 -57.21 12.20 28.87
C PHE A 11 -56.59 10.80 28.83
N ALA A 12 -56.49 10.24 27.62
CA ALA A 12 -55.65 9.07 27.37
C ALA A 12 -54.18 9.52 27.34
N VAL A 13 -53.41 9.05 28.31
CA VAL A 13 -51.96 9.23 28.38
C VAL A 13 -51.32 8.38 27.27
N PHE A 14 -50.94 9.02 26.15
CA PHE A 14 -50.07 8.42 25.15
C PHE A 14 -48.63 8.43 25.69
N LEU A 15 -48.20 7.32 26.31
CA LEU A 15 -46.80 7.02 26.52
C LEU A 15 -46.18 6.65 25.16
N THR A 16 -45.65 7.65 24.46
CA THR A 16 -44.76 7.41 23.33
C THR A 16 -43.42 6.92 23.87
N LEU A 17 -43.21 5.61 23.85
CA LEU A 17 -41.88 5.02 23.95
C LEU A 17 -41.08 5.44 22.71
N THR A 18 -40.44 6.60 22.78
CA THR A 18 -39.35 6.96 21.86
C THR A 18 -38.21 5.98 22.07
N ALA A 19 -38.25 4.88 21.31
CA ALA A 19 -37.12 3.99 21.15
C ALA A 19 -35.95 4.83 20.59
N CYS A 20 -34.97 5.12 21.45
CA CYS A 20 -33.68 5.65 21.03
C CYS A 20 -33.01 4.58 20.16
N ASN A 21 -33.24 4.63 18.86
CA ASN A 21 -32.48 3.87 17.90
C ASN A 21 -31.11 4.56 17.80
N LYS A 22 -30.20 4.22 18.73
CA LYS A 22 -28.78 4.51 18.58
C LYS A 22 -28.32 3.71 17.37
N SER A 23 -28.38 4.35 16.19
CA SER A 23 -27.53 4.00 15.06
C SER A 23 -26.10 4.12 15.58
N GLN A 24 -25.58 3.02 16.12
CA GLN A 24 -24.15 2.87 16.26
C GLN A 24 -23.63 2.80 14.83
N ASP A 25 -23.15 3.94 14.36
CA ASP A 25 -22.28 4.04 13.19
C ASP A 25 -21.16 3.01 13.37
N LYS A 26 -21.38 1.83 12.81
CA LYS A 26 -20.33 0.87 12.53
C LYS A 26 -19.38 1.62 11.61
N LYS A 27 -18.30 2.13 12.18
CA LYS A 27 -17.05 2.35 11.44
C LYS A 27 -16.77 1.03 10.73
N THR A 28 -17.14 0.96 9.46
CA THR A 28 -16.76 -0.11 8.58
C THR A 28 -15.25 -0.07 8.53
N ALA A 29 -14.63 -1.02 9.24
CA ALA A 29 -13.27 -1.43 8.95
C ALA A 29 -13.24 -1.68 7.45
N ALA A 30 -12.50 -0.85 6.72
CA ALA A 30 -12.33 -0.99 5.29
C ALA A 30 -11.88 -2.43 5.03
N SER A 31 -12.72 -3.17 4.33
CA SER A 31 -12.41 -4.50 3.84
C SER A 31 -11.13 -4.40 3.01
N ASP A 32 -10.04 -5.01 3.49
CA ASP A 32 -8.74 -5.10 2.80
C ASP A 32 -8.85 -6.11 1.64
N THR A 33 -9.88 -5.99 0.79
CA THR A 33 -10.01 -6.74 -0.47
C THR A 33 -8.94 -6.33 -1.47
N GLY A 34 -8.15 -5.31 -1.16
CA GLY A 34 -7.03 -4.91 -1.98
C GLY A 34 -7.42 -4.40 -3.36
N GLN A 35 -8.68 -3.99 -3.51
CA GLN A 35 -9.13 -3.20 -4.64
C GLN A 35 -8.91 -1.72 -4.36
N ILE A 36 -8.36 -1.03 -5.35
CA ILE A 36 -8.21 0.44 -5.38
C ILE A 36 -9.59 1.07 -5.12
N SER A 37 -9.68 2.04 -4.21
CA SER A 37 -10.96 2.71 -3.93
C SER A 37 -11.43 3.51 -5.15
N GLU A 38 -12.74 3.74 -5.26
CA GLU A 38 -13.29 4.52 -6.38
C GLU A 38 -12.70 5.94 -6.47
N ASN A 39 -12.49 6.56 -5.31
CA ASN A 39 -11.82 7.85 -5.23
C ASN A 39 -10.38 7.80 -5.76
N GLU A 40 -9.60 6.76 -5.42
CA GLU A 40 -8.25 6.58 -5.94
C GLU A 40 -8.24 6.31 -7.45
N ARG A 41 -9.22 5.57 -7.98
CA ARG A 41 -9.38 5.38 -9.44
C ARG A 41 -9.61 6.71 -10.14
N LEU A 42 -10.52 7.53 -9.62
CA LEU A 42 -10.84 8.85 -10.19
C LEU A 42 -9.63 9.80 -10.11
N GLN A 43 -8.90 9.80 -8.99
CA GLN A 43 -7.66 10.58 -8.86
C GLN A 43 -6.62 10.15 -9.90
N TYR A 44 -6.43 8.85 -10.09
CA TYR A 44 -5.51 8.32 -11.10
C TYR A 44 -5.93 8.69 -12.52
N GLN A 45 -7.21 8.58 -12.87
CA GLN A 45 -7.72 8.94 -14.20
C GLN A 45 -7.43 10.41 -14.54
N LYS A 46 -7.75 11.33 -13.61
CA LYS A 46 -7.45 12.77 -13.77
C LYS A 46 -5.96 13.05 -13.91
N TRP A 47 -5.12 12.33 -13.17
CA TRP A 47 -3.67 12.46 -13.30
C TRP A 47 -3.19 11.91 -14.65
N ARG A 48 -3.72 10.77 -15.10
CA ARG A 48 -3.34 10.11 -16.36
C ARG A 48 -3.68 10.97 -17.58
N GLU A 49 -4.78 11.71 -17.58
CA GLU A 49 -5.15 12.62 -18.68
C GLU A 49 -4.00 13.56 -19.09
N LYS A 50 -3.19 14.00 -18.12
CA LYS A 50 -2.05 14.90 -18.36
C LYS A 50 -0.73 14.18 -18.61
N ASN A 51 -0.65 12.90 -18.28
CA ASN A 51 0.60 12.13 -18.24
C ASN A 51 0.59 10.89 -19.15
N ALA A 52 -0.48 10.66 -19.92
CA ALA A 52 -0.73 9.41 -20.63
C ALA A 52 0.44 8.99 -21.53
N VAL A 53 0.99 9.91 -22.33
CA VAL A 53 2.11 9.63 -23.23
C VAL A 53 3.35 9.17 -22.45
N GLN A 54 3.75 9.92 -21.43
CA GLN A 54 4.94 9.58 -20.64
C GLN A 54 4.74 8.30 -19.83
N LEU A 55 3.52 8.05 -19.33
CA LEU A 55 3.17 6.83 -18.62
C LEU A 55 3.25 5.61 -19.55
N ASP A 56 2.72 5.73 -20.76
CA ASP A 56 2.73 4.65 -21.74
C ASP A 56 4.18 4.33 -22.19
N GLU A 57 5.02 5.35 -22.41
CA GLU A 57 6.46 5.16 -22.66
C GLU A 57 7.16 4.45 -21.49
N TYR A 58 6.90 4.89 -20.27
CA TYR A 58 7.49 4.29 -19.07
C TYR A 58 7.05 2.82 -18.92
N TYR A 59 5.76 2.55 -19.10
CA TYR A 59 5.22 1.20 -19.03
C TYR A 59 5.79 0.30 -20.13
N GLN A 60 5.90 0.77 -21.37
CA GLN A 60 6.52 0.03 -22.47
C GLN A 60 7.98 -0.32 -22.14
N TYR A 61 8.74 0.63 -21.59
CA TYR A 61 10.10 0.37 -21.15
C TYR A 61 10.18 -0.74 -20.09
N ILE A 62 9.33 -0.68 -19.05
CA ILE A 62 9.33 -1.69 -17.97
C ILE A 62 8.85 -3.06 -18.48
N SER A 63 7.73 -3.11 -19.20
CA SER A 63 7.13 -4.35 -19.72
C SER A 63 7.98 -5.06 -20.76
N SER A 64 8.83 -4.35 -21.48
CA SER A 64 9.83 -4.99 -22.36
C SER A 64 10.94 -5.75 -21.61
N LYS A 65 11.07 -5.55 -20.29
CA LYS A 65 12.19 -6.07 -19.47
C LYS A 65 11.78 -6.96 -18.30
N ILE A 66 10.49 -7.01 -17.99
CA ILE A 66 9.89 -7.74 -16.86
C ILE A 66 8.81 -8.64 -17.43
N LYS A 67 8.89 -9.94 -17.14
CA LYS A 67 8.01 -10.99 -17.70
C LYS A 67 6.56 -10.78 -17.27
N ASP A 68 6.36 -10.56 -15.97
CA ASP A 68 5.05 -10.31 -15.36
C ASP A 68 4.98 -8.85 -14.88
N ALA A 69 5.06 -7.91 -15.82
CA ALA A 69 5.10 -6.49 -15.50
C ALA A 69 3.83 -6.04 -14.73
N PRO A 70 3.96 -5.29 -13.62
CA PRO A 70 2.81 -4.72 -12.92
C PRO A 70 2.03 -3.76 -13.83
N GLU A 71 0.72 -3.66 -13.63
CA GLU A 71 -0.11 -2.68 -14.34
C GLU A 71 0.43 -1.24 -14.17
N PRO A 72 0.26 -0.36 -15.17
CA PRO A 72 0.79 1.01 -15.13
C PRO A 72 0.47 1.78 -13.85
N TYR A 73 -0.74 1.59 -13.30
CA TYR A 73 -1.16 2.19 -12.04
C TYR A 73 -0.16 1.93 -10.92
N TYR A 74 0.23 0.67 -10.71
CA TYR A 74 1.10 0.26 -9.61
C TYR A 74 2.55 0.73 -9.79
N LEU A 75 2.96 1.07 -11.02
CA LEU A 75 4.31 1.57 -11.30
C LEU A 75 4.52 3.03 -10.93
N VAL A 76 3.46 3.80 -10.75
CA VAL A 76 3.51 5.24 -10.45
C VAL A 76 2.83 5.60 -9.13
N TYR A 77 2.24 4.64 -8.44
CA TYR A 77 1.41 4.84 -7.26
C TYR A 77 2.21 4.90 -5.95
N THR A 78 1.74 5.73 -5.01
CA THR A 78 2.10 5.65 -3.58
C THR A 78 0.85 5.45 -2.71
N GLY A 79 0.74 4.27 -2.11
CA GLY A 79 -0.40 3.85 -1.28
C GLY A 79 -0.16 3.85 0.22
N HIS A 80 0.97 4.38 0.69
CA HIS A 80 1.18 4.59 2.11
C HIS A 80 0.16 5.61 2.66
N SER A 81 -0.27 5.43 3.91
CA SER A 81 -1.08 6.44 4.59
C SER A 81 -0.31 7.77 4.63
N MET A 82 -0.97 8.84 4.19
CA MET A 82 -0.37 10.16 4.05
C MET A 82 -1.36 11.25 4.48
N PRO A 83 -0.87 12.43 4.89
CA PRO A 83 -1.74 13.59 5.08
C PRO A 83 -2.50 13.92 3.80
N LYS A 84 -3.77 14.35 3.90
CA LYS A 84 -4.63 14.69 2.75
C LYS A 84 -3.97 15.65 1.76
N LYS A 85 -3.22 16.64 2.27
CA LYS A 85 -2.47 17.60 1.44
C LYS A 85 -1.38 16.97 0.57
N CYS A 86 -0.92 15.75 0.90
CA CYS A 86 0.10 15.06 0.11
C CYS A 86 -0.50 14.19 -0.99
N GLU A 87 -1.83 14.00 -1.02
CA GLU A 87 -2.49 13.16 -2.02
C GLU A 87 -2.31 13.70 -3.45
N GLU A 88 -2.06 14.99 -3.63
CA GLU A 88 -1.76 15.58 -4.94
C GLU A 88 -0.48 15.01 -5.57
N PHE A 89 0.46 14.52 -4.76
CA PHE A 89 1.74 13.93 -5.19
C PHE A 89 1.71 12.39 -5.21
N ARG A 90 0.51 11.79 -5.13
CA ARG A 90 0.32 10.32 -5.03
C ARG A 90 0.85 9.57 -6.24
N TYR A 91 0.82 10.18 -7.42
CA TYR A 91 1.25 9.60 -8.68
C TYR A 91 2.42 10.36 -9.26
N ALA A 92 3.48 9.64 -9.64
CA ALA A 92 4.64 10.26 -10.27
C ALA A 92 5.35 9.28 -11.21
N ILE A 93 5.85 9.81 -12.33
CA ILE A 93 6.71 9.09 -13.26
C ILE A 93 8.17 9.48 -12.94
N PRO A 94 9.09 8.52 -12.76
CA PRO A 94 10.50 8.81 -12.54
C PRO A 94 11.15 9.46 -13.78
N PRO A 95 12.24 10.22 -13.61
CA PRO A 95 13.10 10.65 -14.72
C PRO A 95 13.56 9.46 -15.57
N LYS A 96 13.71 9.65 -16.89
CA LYS A 96 14.00 8.56 -17.85
C LYS A 96 15.30 7.82 -17.52
N GLU A 97 16.30 8.54 -17.05
CA GLU A 97 17.59 8.03 -16.60
C GLU A 97 17.46 7.01 -15.45
N ASP A 98 16.43 7.12 -14.61
CA ASP A 98 16.20 6.27 -13.45
C ASP A 98 15.30 5.06 -13.75
N TRP A 99 14.75 4.92 -14.96
CA TRP A 99 13.85 3.82 -15.29
C TRP A 99 14.51 2.44 -15.14
N SER A 100 15.80 2.35 -15.44
CA SER A 100 16.58 1.12 -15.31
C SER A 100 16.73 0.63 -13.87
N HIS A 101 16.60 1.51 -12.87
CA HIS A 101 16.72 1.17 -11.46
C HIS A 101 15.56 0.29 -11.00
N LEU A 102 14.32 0.63 -11.39
CA LEU A 102 13.15 -0.16 -11.00
C LEU A 102 13.20 -1.56 -11.62
N VAL A 103 13.68 -1.69 -12.85
CA VAL A 103 13.84 -3.00 -13.52
C VAL A 103 14.67 -3.96 -12.67
N LYS A 104 15.77 -3.48 -12.08
CA LYS A 104 16.63 -4.33 -11.22
C LYS A 104 15.87 -4.84 -10.00
N SER A 105 15.07 -3.99 -9.37
CA SER A 105 14.29 -4.36 -8.17
C SER A 105 13.09 -5.26 -8.49
N LEU A 106 12.40 -5.02 -9.61
CA LEU A 106 11.34 -5.92 -10.08
C LEU A 106 11.89 -7.31 -10.44
N LYS A 107 13.10 -7.41 -11.00
CA LYS A 107 13.78 -8.71 -11.22
C LYS A 107 14.10 -9.46 -9.92
N VAL A 108 14.33 -8.76 -8.81
CA VAL A 108 14.45 -9.42 -7.49
C VAL A 108 13.12 -10.01 -7.06
N ILE A 109 12.01 -9.28 -7.27
CA ILE A 109 10.66 -9.76 -7.00
C ILE A 109 10.30 -10.97 -7.88
N GLU A 110 10.64 -10.96 -9.17
CA GLU A 110 10.46 -12.12 -10.06
C GLU A 110 11.22 -13.35 -9.52
N GLN A 111 12.50 -13.20 -9.16
CA GLN A 111 13.28 -14.30 -8.59
C GLN A 111 12.70 -14.85 -7.28
N LEU A 112 12.06 -14.01 -6.46
CA LEU A 112 11.40 -14.43 -5.23
C LEU A 112 10.14 -15.24 -5.55
N ARG A 113 9.35 -14.81 -6.54
CA ARG A 113 8.17 -15.56 -7.02
C ARG A 113 8.55 -16.88 -7.65
N GLU A 114 9.59 -16.91 -8.48
CA GLU A 114 10.11 -18.14 -9.09
C GLU A 114 10.62 -19.16 -8.05
N GLN A 115 11.12 -18.68 -6.90
CA GLN A 115 11.51 -19.52 -5.77
C GLN A 115 10.35 -19.88 -4.84
N GLY A 116 9.12 -19.46 -5.15
CA GLY A 116 7.94 -19.76 -4.36
C GLY A 116 7.92 -19.11 -2.98
N VAL A 117 8.59 -17.96 -2.80
CA VAL A 117 8.55 -17.20 -1.54
C VAL A 117 7.14 -16.65 -1.27
N PHE A 118 6.45 -16.23 -2.33
CA PHE A 118 5.03 -15.85 -2.32
C PHE A 118 4.44 -16.04 -3.72
N LYS A 119 3.12 -16.20 -3.84
CA LYS A 119 2.47 -16.39 -5.16
C LYS A 119 1.97 -15.07 -5.72
N GLN A 120 1.22 -14.32 -4.91
CA GLN A 120 0.51 -13.11 -5.24
C GLN A 120 0.98 -11.96 -4.33
N TYR A 121 1.18 -10.80 -4.95
CA TYR A 121 1.64 -9.61 -4.26
C TYR A 121 0.97 -8.38 -4.87
N ARG A 122 0.94 -7.30 -4.09
CA ARG A 122 0.50 -5.99 -4.54
C ARG A 122 1.56 -4.97 -4.21
N ILE A 123 2.00 -4.24 -5.23
CA ILE A 123 2.86 -3.08 -5.05
C ILE A 123 2.06 -1.97 -4.37
N ILE A 124 2.64 -1.39 -3.34
CA ILE A 124 2.10 -0.27 -2.57
C ILE A 124 2.81 1.03 -2.94
N SER A 125 4.11 0.99 -3.24
CA SER A 125 4.85 2.19 -3.66
C SER A 125 6.09 1.85 -4.48
N THR A 126 6.38 2.66 -5.50
CA THR A 126 7.61 2.58 -6.31
C THR A 126 8.35 3.92 -6.28
N TYR A 127 8.29 4.72 -7.34
CA TYR A 127 8.89 6.04 -7.36
C TYR A 127 8.10 7.01 -6.47
N ARG A 128 8.82 7.86 -5.75
CA ARG A 128 8.26 9.03 -5.05
C ARG A 128 8.99 10.27 -5.52
N SER A 129 8.25 11.27 -6.00
CA SER A 129 8.84 12.55 -6.34
C SER A 129 9.46 13.22 -5.10
N PRO A 130 10.41 14.16 -5.28
CA PRO A 130 10.96 14.94 -4.16
C PRO A 130 9.88 15.65 -3.33
N GLU A 131 8.84 16.18 -3.98
CA GLU A 131 7.68 16.83 -3.35
C GLU A 131 6.89 15.83 -2.51
N MET A 132 6.58 14.66 -3.06
CA MET A 132 5.91 13.58 -2.33
C MET A 132 6.71 13.17 -1.09
N ASN A 133 8.00 12.85 -1.27
CA ASN A 133 8.86 12.41 -0.17
C ASN A 133 8.99 13.50 0.90
N THR A 134 9.10 14.77 0.52
CA THR A 134 9.14 15.90 1.46
C THR A 134 7.81 16.05 2.21
N CYS A 135 6.68 15.99 1.50
CA CYS A 135 5.35 16.17 2.08
C CYS A 135 5.04 15.12 3.16
N VAL A 136 5.41 13.86 2.92
CA VAL A 136 5.25 12.77 3.88
C VAL A 136 6.39 12.67 4.91
N ARG A 137 7.32 13.65 4.93
CA ARG A 137 8.50 13.66 5.81
C ARG A 137 9.34 12.38 5.69
N GLY A 138 9.47 11.87 4.48
CA GLY A 138 10.25 10.69 4.15
C GLY A 138 11.75 10.89 4.40
N ALA A 139 12.50 9.78 4.41
CA ALA A 139 13.94 9.81 4.61
C ALA A 139 14.64 10.65 3.53
N LYS A 140 15.62 11.47 3.93
CA LYS A 140 16.39 12.35 3.01
C LYS A 140 17.11 11.58 1.90
N LYS A 141 17.51 10.34 2.15
CA LYS A 141 18.19 9.44 1.20
C LYS A 141 17.29 8.28 0.75
N SER A 142 15.97 8.51 0.70
CA SER A 142 14.98 7.51 0.30
C SER A 142 15.30 6.95 -1.09
N LYS A 143 15.29 5.61 -1.22
CA LYS A 143 15.54 4.95 -2.50
C LYS A 143 14.36 4.99 -3.47
N HIS A 144 13.18 5.38 -2.97
CA HIS A 144 12.03 5.68 -3.83
C HIS A 144 12.27 6.91 -4.71
N MET A 145 13.03 7.90 -4.22
CA MET A 145 13.32 9.13 -4.98
C MET A 145 14.26 8.92 -6.17
N ALA A 146 14.93 7.77 -6.24
CA ALA A 146 15.81 7.39 -7.35
C ALA A 146 15.30 6.12 -8.05
N ASN A 147 14.00 5.81 -7.89
CA ASN A 147 13.31 4.68 -8.52
C ASN A 147 13.92 3.29 -8.25
N PHE A 148 14.70 3.14 -7.18
CA PHE A 148 15.29 1.86 -6.82
C PHE A 148 14.36 0.99 -5.97
N ALA A 149 13.37 1.59 -5.30
CA ALA A 149 12.61 0.90 -4.26
C ALA A 149 11.23 0.42 -4.73
N VAL A 150 10.82 -0.72 -4.21
CA VAL A 150 9.47 -1.26 -4.30
C VAL A 150 9.01 -1.64 -2.90
N ASP A 151 7.94 -1.02 -2.45
CA ASP A 151 7.16 -1.46 -1.30
C ASP A 151 6.00 -2.32 -1.78
N PHE A 152 5.78 -3.47 -1.16
CA PHE A 152 4.70 -4.37 -1.53
C PHE A 152 4.12 -5.11 -0.32
N LYS A 153 2.91 -5.64 -0.51
CA LYS A 153 2.25 -6.58 0.41
C LYS A 153 2.05 -7.91 -0.29
N ILE A 154 2.09 -8.99 0.47
CA ILE A 154 1.71 -10.32 0.00
C ILE A 154 0.20 -10.48 0.21
N ILE A 155 -0.48 -11.04 -0.78
CA ILE A 155 -1.95 -11.17 -0.80
C ILE A 155 -2.39 -12.59 -1.14
N ASP A 156 -1.57 -13.56 -0.75
CA ASP A 156 -1.88 -14.97 -0.88
C ASP A 156 -3.16 -15.31 -0.10
N GLN A 157 -4.08 -16.02 -0.76
CA GLN A 157 -5.35 -16.45 -0.17
C GLN A 157 -5.12 -17.72 0.65
N ASP A 158 -4.69 -17.58 1.89
CA ASP A 158 -4.47 -18.69 2.81
C ASP A 158 -5.11 -18.42 4.19
N ALA A 159 -5.52 -19.50 4.86
CA ALA A 159 -6.33 -19.45 6.08
C ALA A 159 -5.59 -18.94 7.34
N ASP A 160 -4.25 -18.94 7.35
CA ASP A 160 -3.42 -18.49 8.48
C ASP A 160 -2.39 -17.45 8.01
N LEU A 161 -2.83 -16.18 8.03
CA LEU A 161 -2.06 -15.04 7.55
C LEU A 161 -0.76 -14.83 8.35
N ASP A 162 -0.81 -14.96 9.68
CA ASP A 162 0.33 -14.68 10.55
C ASP A 162 1.46 -15.69 10.35
N LYS A 163 1.12 -16.99 10.32
CA LYS A 163 2.11 -18.05 10.04
C LYS A 163 2.73 -17.90 8.65
N ASN A 164 1.93 -17.51 7.66
CA ASN A 164 2.43 -17.26 6.31
C ASN A 164 3.36 -16.04 6.25
N HIS A 165 3.07 -14.98 6.99
CA HIS A 165 3.95 -13.83 7.08
C HIS A 165 5.28 -14.17 7.76
N GLN A 166 5.27 -14.99 8.82
CA GLN A 166 6.49 -15.45 9.46
C GLN A 166 7.34 -16.30 8.50
N LYS A 167 6.72 -17.28 7.83
CA LYS A 167 7.41 -18.13 6.85
C LYS A 167 8.00 -17.30 5.70
N THR A 168 7.21 -16.38 5.16
CA THR A 168 7.69 -15.50 4.09
C THR A 168 8.85 -14.63 4.56
N THR A 169 8.75 -14.06 5.76
CA THR A 169 9.83 -13.26 6.36
C THR A 169 11.11 -14.08 6.46
N GLN A 170 11.03 -15.33 6.93
CA GLN A 170 12.18 -16.23 6.99
C GLN A 170 12.79 -16.47 5.60
N GLN A 171 11.97 -16.81 4.61
CA GLN A 171 12.43 -17.07 3.23
C GLN A 171 13.04 -15.81 2.57
N LEU A 172 12.47 -14.62 2.82
CA LEU A 172 13.03 -13.34 2.37
C LEU A 172 14.40 -13.09 3.00
N CYS A 173 14.54 -13.34 4.30
CA CYS A 173 15.81 -13.20 5.00
C CYS A 173 16.87 -14.20 4.52
N GLU A 174 16.49 -15.45 4.23
CA GLU A 174 17.36 -16.45 3.61
C GLU A 174 17.82 -16.02 2.21
N PHE A 175 16.90 -15.56 1.36
CA PHE A 175 17.22 -15.01 0.04
C PHE A 175 18.18 -13.83 0.15
N TRP A 176 17.88 -12.88 1.05
CA TRP A 176 18.70 -11.69 1.25
C TRP A 176 20.12 -12.05 1.70
N ARG A 177 20.28 -12.96 2.66
CA ARG A 177 21.62 -13.43 3.08
C ARG A 177 22.38 -14.09 1.94
N LYS A 178 21.71 -14.93 1.14
CA LYS A 178 22.35 -15.73 0.08
C LYS A 178 22.67 -14.92 -1.19
N LYS A 179 21.74 -14.09 -1.64
CA LYS A 179 21.84 -13.38 -2.93
C LYS A 179 22.01 -11.87 -2.78
N GLY A 180 21.65 -11.29 -1.63
CA GLY A 180 21.64 -9.85 -1.40
C GLY A 180 22.96 -9.13 -1.65
N PRO A 181 24.13 -9.67 -1.26
CA PRO A 181 25.42 -9.04 -1.55
C PRO A 181 25.65 -8.83 -3.04
N LYS A 182 25.37 -9.85 -3.86
CA LYS A 182 25.53 -9.77 -5.33
C LYS A 182 24.51 -8.86 -5.99
N LEU A 183 23.34 -8.69 -5.37
CA LEU A 183 22.22 -7.90 -5.90
C LEU A 183 22.21 -6.45 -5.38
N ASN A 184 23.13 -6.08 -4.48
CA ASN A 184 23.04 -4.83 -3.71
C ASN A 184 21.66 -4.65 -3.06
N MET A 185 21.10 -5.74 -2.52
CA MET A 185 19.72 -5.78 -2.07
C MET A 185 19.53 -5.10 -0.72
N GLY A 186 18.76 -4.03 -0.71
CA GLY A 186 18.13 -3.48 0.48
C GLY A 186 16.86 -4.26 0.81
N LEU A 187 16.72 -4.75 2.04
CA LEU A 187 15.51 -5.42 2.53
C LEU A 187 14.98 -4.77 3.81
N GLY A 188 13.84 -4.10 3.73
CA GLY A 188 13.12 -3.56 4.89
C GLY A 188 11.87 -4.38 5.18
N ILE A 189 11.59 -4.66 6.45
CA ILE A 189 10.37 -5.34 6.88
C ILE A 189 9.64 -4.46 7.89
N TYR A 190 8.49 -3.92 7.49
CA TYR A 190 7.73 -2.96 8.30
C TYR A 190 6.53 -3.63 8.99
N PRO A 191 5.97 -2.99 10.03
CA PRO A 191 4.69 -3.41 10.61
C PRO A 191 3.58 -3.51 9.55
N ARG A 192 2.57 -4.35 9.82
CA ARG A 192 1.46 -4.66 8.89
C ARG A 192 1.93 -5.31 7.58
N HIS A 193 3.02 -6.06 7.64
CA HIS A 193 3.53 -6.92 6.56
C HIS A 193 3.77 -6.18 5.24
N ILE A 194 4.29 -4.95 5.34
CA ILE A 194 4.81 -4.22 4.18
C ILE A 194 6.29 -4.55 4.06
N TYR A 195 6.67 -5.04 2.89
CA TYR A 195 8.04 -5.40 2.55
C TYR A 195 8.62 -4.36 1.61
N HIS A 196 9.84 -3.93 1.89
CA HIS A 196 10.63 -3.02 1.06
C HIS A 196 11.76 -3.81 0.40
N ILE A 197 11.88 -3.67 -0.92
CA ILE A 197 13.05 -4.13 -1.67
C ILE A 197 13.64 -2.97 -2.47
N ASP A 198 14.96 -2.79 -2.41
CA ASP A 198 15.69 -1.99 -3.38
C ASP A 198 17.00 -2.64 -3.80
N THR A 199 17.61 -2.16 -4.87
CA THR A 199 18.86 -2.68 -5.44
C THR A 199 20.00 -1.65 -5.40
N ALA A 200 19.98 -0.74 -4.42
CA ALA A 200 20.94 0.37 -4.33
C ALA A 200 22.15 0.07 -3.41
N ALA A 201 22.00 -0.81 -2.41
CA ALA A 201 23.08 -1.21 -1.50
C ALA A 201 22.64 -2.42 -0.64
N PHE A 202 23.57 -3.33 -0.35
CA PHE A 202 23.30 -4.48 0.52
C PHE A 202 23.10 -4.05 1.99
N ARG A 203 21.86 -4.05 2.47
CA ARG A 203 21.50 -3.67 3.86
C ARG A 203 20.12 -4.18 4.25
N THR A 204 19.83 -4.21 5.54
CA THR A 204 18.50 -4.57 6.04
C THR A 204 18.12 -3.75 7.27
N TRP A 205 16.81 -3.56 7.48
CA TRP A 205 16.23 -2.85 8.62
C TRP A 205 14.82 -3.36 8.94
N GLY A 206 14.32 -3.07 10.13
CA GLY A 206 12.94 -3.41 10.51
C GLY A 206 12.08 -2.21 10.87
N GLY A 207 11.12 -2.42 11.78
CA GLY A 207 10.07 -1.45 12.09
C GLY A 207 10.54 -0.11 12.69
N ASN A 208 11.74 -0.04 13.27
CA ASN A 208 12.32 1.22 13.76
C ASN A 208 13.23 1.92 12.74
N TYR A 209 13.27 1.41 11.49
CA TYR A 209 14.13 1.87 10.39
C TYR A 209 15.64 1.68 10.61
N LYS A 210 16.04 0.84 11.57
CA LYS A 210 17.44 0.48 11.84
C LYS A 210 17.67 -1.01 11.63
N SER A 211 18.95 -1.36 11.49
CA SER A 211 19.40 -2.74 11.29
C SER A 211 19.17 -3.62 12.50
N ASP A 212 19.24 -3.06 13.71
CA ASP A 212 19.05 -3.80 14.97
C ASP A 212 17.64 -4.40 15.12
N SER A 213 16.63 -3.77 14.50
CA SER A 213 15.27 -4.29 14.48
C SER A 213 14.97 -5.16 13.27
N SER A 214 15.94 -5.47 12.40
CA SER A 214 15.70 -6.31 11.24
C SER A 214 15.45 -7.76 11.67
N PRO A 215 14.35 -8.40 11.22
CA PRO A 215 14.14 -9.83 11.42
C PRO A 215 15.25 -10.69 10.83
N CYS A 216 15.98 -10.19 9.82
CA CYS A 216 17.03 -10.95 9.13
C CYS A 216 18.37 -10.99 9.85
N MET A 217 18.51 -10.24 10.96
CA MET A 217 19.70 -10.24 11.81
C MET A 217 19.61 -11.27 12.94
N GLN A 218 18.42 -11.83 13.19
CA GLN A 218 18.22 -12.90 14.16
C GLN A 218 18.64 -14.23 13.51
N LYS A 219 19.47 -15.01 14.21
CA LYS A 219 19.96 -16.31 13.74
C LYS A 219 18.97 -17.42 14.05
#